data_AF-A0A5Q4FZ00-F1
#
_entry.id   AF-A0A5Q4FZ00-F1
#
_cell.length_a   1.000
_cell.length_b   1.000
_cell.length_c   1.000
_cell.angle_alpha   90.00
_cell.angle_beta   90.00
_cell.angle_gamma   90.00
#
_symmetry.space_group_name_H-M   'P 1'
#
loop_
_entity.id
_entity.type
_entity.pdbx_description
1 polymer ?
#
loop_
_entity_poly.entity_id
_entity_poly.type
_entity_poly.pdbx_seq_one_letter_code
_entity_poly.pdbx_strand_id
1 'polypeptide(L)'
;MTRFPAERPAGLRTAATGRTWWRIDTDPPTGWDWTGSDQPRHRFDPPSGRFRIRYAASDPVAATRERFPARRITTGAADLHLVGLDGPPPALHLTHQVNLDALDLDDRINTARLDRPLPGMGDPLLRVGQQLADAVYDWWDTTAPPIVYRTRSVPAARGMAFTRSSTWNRVSSGKLPDAPALLVSLVTHHGFDVPRTWL
;
A
#
# COMPACT_ATOMS: atom_id res chain seq x y z
N MET A 1 20.24 14.47 2.96
CA MET A 1 19.23 13.48 3.38
C MET A 1 18.12 14.24 4.08
N THR A 2 16.93 14.30 3.49
CA THR A 2 15.83 15.11 4.01
C THR A 2 15.36 14.51 5.33
N ARG A 3 15.61 15.22 6.45
CA ARG A 3 15.00 14.91 7.74
C ARG A 3 13.67 15.66 7.77
N PHE A 4 12.57 14.95 7.90
CA PHE A 4 11.27 15.59 8.05
C PHE A 4 11.23 16.44 9.34
N PRO A 5 10.51 17.57 9.34
CA PRO A 5 10.38 18.41 10.53
C PRO A 5 9.68 17.64 11.66
N ALA A 6 9.97 18.01 12.90
CA ALA A 6 9.32 17.42 14.07
C ALA A 6 7.82 17.73 14.12
N GLU A 7 7.44 18.95 13.72
CA GLU A 7 6.05 19.39 13.66
C GLU A 7 5.46 19.20 12.27
N ARG A 8 4.13 19.03 12.22
CA ARG A 8 3.38 18.86 10.98
C ARG A 8 3.48 20.12 10.12
N PRO A 9 3.94 20.04 8.86
CA PRO A 9 3.94 21.18 7.95
C PRO A 9 2.53 21.77 7.76
N ALA A 10 2.40 23.09 7.92
CA ALA A 10 1.11 23.82 7.91
C ALA A 10 0.31 23.70 6.59
N GLY A 11 0.95 23.26 5.50
CA GLY A 11 0.33 23.07 4.19
C GLY A 11 -0.24 21.68 3.92
N LEU A 12 -0.01 20.67 4.79
CA LEU A 12 -0.45 19.31 4.52
C LEU A 12 -1.97 19.16 4.56
N ARG A 13 -2.51 18.46 3.58
CA ARG A 13 -3.95 18.23 3.43
C ARG A 13 -4.25 16.75 3.24
N THR A 14 -5.20 16.27 4.03
CA THR A 14 -5.87 15.00 3.78
C THR A 14 -7.08 15.21 2.88
N ALA A 15 -7.39 14.24 2.02
CA ALA A 15 -8.57 14.27 1.17
C ALA A 15 -9.25 12.90 1.12
N ALA A 16 -10.55 12.90 0.83
CA ALA A 16 -11.31 11.68 0.63
C ALA A 16 -10.71 10.84 -0.50
N THR A 17 -10.79 9.52 -0.38
CA THR A 17 -10.29 8.55 -1.37
C THR A 17 -11.42 7.82 -2.11
N GLY A 18 -12.66 7.93 -1.61
CA GLY A 18 -13.93 7.77 -2.34
C GLY A 18 -14.23 6.40 -2.96
N ARG A 19 -13.39 5.40 -2.78
CA ARG A 19 -13.49 4.09 -3.46
C ARG A 19 -13.10 2.95 -2.52
N THR A 20 -13.53 1.74 -2.87
CA THR A 20 -13.03 0.50 -2.27
C THR A 20 -11.55 0.31 -2.55
N TRP A 21 -10.81 -0.11 -1.54
CA TRP A 21 -9.41 -0.51 -1.65
C TRP A 21 -9.29 -2.02 -1.48
N TRP A 22 -8.32 -2.61 -2.17
CA TRP A 22 -8.19 -4.05 -2.30
C TRP A 22 -6.82 -4.50 -1.84
N ARG A 23 -6.78 -5.61 -1.11
CA ARG A 23 -5.54 -6.24 -0.66
C ARG A 23 -5.66 -7.74 -0.81
N ILE A 24 -4.55 -8.39 -1.17
CA ILE A 24 -4.40 -9.84 -1.03
C ILE A 24 -3.49 -10.10 0.17
N ASP A 25 -3.98 -10.85 1.14
CA ASP A 25 -3.28 -11.14 2.39
C ASP A 25 -3.28 -12.63 2.71
N THR A 26 -2.36 -13.07 3.57
CA THR A 26 -2.37 -14.42 4.14
C THR A 26 -3.48 -14.59 5.16
N ASP A 27 -3.77 -13.53 5.92
CA ASP A 27 -4.73 -13.57 7.01
C ASP A 27 -5.96 -12.69 6.71
N PRO A 28 -7.16 -13.10 7.16
CA PRO A 28 -8.31 -12.22 7.13
C PRO A 28 -8.08 -11.01 8.07
N PRO A 29 -8.84 -9.92 7.91
CA PRO A 29 -8.65 -8.69 8.70
C PRO A 29 -8.67 -8.87 10.22
N THR A 30 -9.44 -9.84 10.73
CA THR A 30 -9.49 -10.18 12.16
C THR A 30 -8.21 -10.84 12.68
N GLY A 31 -7.41 -11.46 11.82
CA GLY A 31 -6.13 -12.09 12.13
C GLY A 31 -4.92 -11.19 11.85
N TRP A 32 -5.13 -9.93 11.45
CA TRP A 32 -4.02 -9.05 11.14
C TRP A 32 -3.18 -8.69 12.37
N ASP A 33 -1.93 -9.16 12.37
CA ASP A 33 -0.89 -8.63 13.22
C ASP A 33 -0.54 -7.18 12.82
N TRP A 34 -0.35 -6.32 13.82
CA TRP A 34 -0.03 -4.89 13.68
C TRP A 34 1.29 -4.52 14.35
N THR A 35 2.02 -5.51 14.87
CA THR A 35 3.37 -5.33 15.41
C THR A 35 4.29 -4.86 14.29
N GLY A 36 5.04 -3.77 14.55
CA GLY A 36 5.99 -3.26 13.58
C GLY A 36 7.17 -4.22 13.35
N SER A 37 8.01 -3.90 12.37
CA SER A 37 9.16 -4.71 11.97
C SER A 37 10.44 -3.90 12.16
N ASP A 38 11.46 -4.52 12.75
CA ASP A 38 12.79 -3.90 12.92
C ASP A 38 13.53 -3.68 11.60
N GLN A 39 13.06 -4.33 10.52
CA GLN A 39 13.61 -4.19 9.18
C GLN A 39 12.51 -3.72 8.22
N PRO A 40 12.58 -2.46 7.73
CA PRO A 40 11.60 -1.96 6.79
C PRO A 40 11.82 -2.60 5.41
N ARG A 41 10.79 -3.26 4.88
CA ARG A 41 10.85 -4.04 3.62
C ARG A 41 10.20 -3.31 2.46
N HIS A 42 9.28 -2.41 2.76
CA HIS A 42 8.47 -1.69 1.79
C HIS A 42 8.65 -0.17 1.92
N ARG A 43 8.12 0.55 0.93
CA ARG A 43 8.36 1.98 0.72
C ARG A 43 8.00 2.85 1.92
N PHE A 44 6.98 2.46 2.67
CA PHE A 44 6.46 3.21 3.80
C PHE A 44 6.55 2.41 5.10
N ASP A 45 7.36 1.34 5.15
CA ASP A 45 7.60 0.65 6.42
C ASP A 45 8.45 1.57 7.32
N PRO A 46 8.01 1.87 8.56
CA PRO A 46 8.71 2.81 9.41
C PRO A 46 10.05 2.22 9.89
N PRO A 47 11.17 2.95 9.77
CA PRO A 47 12.44 2.53 10.33
C PRO A 47 12.41 2.38 11.86
N SER A 48 11.51 3.09 12.54
CA SER A 48 11.37 2.98 14.00
C SER A 48 10.82 1.64 14.48
N GLY A 49 10.18 0.84 13.61
CA GLY A 49 9.55 -0.41 13.99
C GLY A 49 8.35 -0.28 14.96
N ARG A 50 7.91 0.94 15.29
CA ARG A 50 6.86 1.20 16.30
C ARG A 50 5.46 0.75 15.88
N PHE A 51 5.21 0.67 14.58
CA PHE A 51 3.91 0.31 14.02
C PHE A 51 4.07 -0.44 12.71
N ARG A 52 3.02 -1.16 12.30
CA ARG A 52 2.98 -1.84 11.02
C ARG A 52 2.16 -1.07 10.00
N ILE A 53 2.68 -1.03 8.78
CA ILE A 53 1.95 -0.57 7.60
C ILE A 53 1.44 -1.78 6.83
N ARG A 54 0.19 -1.69 6.38
CA ARG A 54 -0.41 -2.57 5.39
C ARG A 54 -0.67 -1.79 4.11
N TYR A 55 -0.71 -2.53 3.01
CA TYR A 55 -0.81 -1.97 1.66
C TYR A 55 -2.08 -2.45 0.97
N ALA A 56 -2.79 -1.53 0.36
CA ALA A 56 -3.93 -1.83 -0.51
C ALA A 56 -3.78 -1.07 -1.84
N ALA A 57 -4.54 -1.48 -2.85
CA ALA A 57 -4.62 -0.81 -4.13
C ALA A 57 -6.05 -0.39 -4.43
N SER A 58 -6.23 0.66 -5.22
CA SER A 58 -7.55 1.17 -5.61
C SER A 58 -8.32 0.25 -6.57
N ASP A 59 -7.74 -0.89 -6.91
CA ASP A 59 -8.22 -1.83 -7.91
C ASP A 59 -7.74 -3.25 -7.56
N PRO A 60 -8.58 -4.29 -7.67
CA PRO A 60 -8.21 -5.65 -7.27
C PRO A 60 -7.18 -6.30 -8.21
N VAL A 61 -7.12 -5.92 -9.48
CA VAL A 61 -6.07 -6.36 -10.41
C VAL A 61 -4.74 -5.74 -10.02
N ALA A 62 -4.73 -4.46 -9.65
CA ALA A 62 -3.53 -3.81 -9.13
C ALA A 62 -3.03 -4.50 -7.84
N ALA A 63 -3.92 -4.80 -6.89
CA ALA A 63 -3.57 -5.56 -5.68
C ALA A 63 -2.97 -6.93 -6.02
N THR A 64 -3.54 -7.61 -7.02
CA THR A 64 -3.02 -8.90 -7.51
C THR A 64 -1.63 -8.77 -8.14
N ARG A 65 -1.39 -7.74 -8.97
CA ARG A 65 -0.09 -7.50 -9.61
C ARG A 65 1.01 -7.15 -8.61
N GLU A 66 0.68 -6.40 -7.55
CA GLU A 66 1.62 -6.13 -6.47
C GLU A 66 1.94 -7.40 -5.66
N ARG A 67 0.95 -8.29 -5.45
CA ARG A 67 1.17 -9.56 -4.74
C ARG A 67 1.93 -10.59 -5.58
N PHE A 68 1.66 -10.64 -6.88
CA PHE A 68 2.19 -11.62 -7.83
C PHE A 68 2.86 -10.92 -9.02
N PRO A 69 4.05 -10.32 -8.82
CA PRO A 69 4.73 -9.54 -9.85
C PRO A 69 5.08 -10.36 -11.11
N ALA A 70 5.28 -11.69 -10.95
CA ALA A 70 5.52 -12.62 -12.05
C ALA A 70 4.24 -13.01 -12.83
N ARG A 71 3.08 -12.47 -12.47
CA ARG A 71 1.76 -12.77 -13.06
C ARG A 71 1.40 -14.25 -13.08
N ARG A 72 1.83 -14.98 -12.05
CA ARG A 72 1.51 -16.39 -11.84
C ARG A 72 0.95 -16.58 -10.43
N ILE A 73 -0.21 -17.21 -10.36
CA ILE A 73 -0.87 -17.65 -9.14
C ILE A 73 -0.81 -19.18 -9.14
N THR A 74 -0.39 -19.78 -8.03
CA THR A 74 -0.32 -21.24 -7.88
C THR A 74 -1.38 -21.72 -6.90
N THR A 75 -1.63 -23.03 -6.85
CA THR A 75 -2.57 -23.62 -5.89
C THR A 75 -2.19 -23.35 -4.42
N GLY A 76 -0.92 -23.08 -4.13
CA GLY A 76 -0.46 -22.66 -2.80
C GLY A 76 -0.99 -21.28 -2.36
N ALA A 77 -1.61 -20.52 -3.27
CA ALA A 77 -2.31 -19.29 -2.94
C ALA A 77 -3.78 -19.49 -2.56
N ALA A 78 -4.26 -20.75 -2.47
CA ALA A 78 -5.67 -21.06 -2.16
C ALA A 78 -6.14 -20.43 -0.86
N ASP A 79 -5.24 -20.34 0.12
CA ASP A 79 -5.55 -19.81 1.44
C ASP A 79 -5.48 -18.28 1.53
N LEU A 80 -4.99 -17.60 0.50
CA LEU A 80 -4.94 -16.14 0.52
C LEU A 80 -6.34 -15.55 0.49
N HIS A 81 -6.49 -14.42 1.16
CA HIS A 81 -7.73 -13.67 1.24
C HIS A 81 -7.70 -12.48 0.29
N LEU A 82 -8.73 -12.34 -0.53
CA LEU A 82 -9.06 -11.08 -1.18
C LEU A 82 -9.85 -10.23 -0.19
N VAL A 83 -9.29 -9.09 0.20
CA VAL A 83 -9.86 -8.17 1.19
C VAL A 83 -10.29 -6.89 0.49
N GLY A 84 -11.56 -6.52 0.69
CA GLY A 84 -12.12 -5.24 0.29
C GLY A 84 -12.25 -4.30 1.49
N LEU A 85 -11.83 -3.05 1.31
CA LEU A 85 -11.79 -2.00 2.32
C LEU A 85 -12.58 -0.79 1.82
N ASP A 86 -13.84 -0.68 2.27
CA ASP A 86 -14.79 0.33 1.84
C ASP A 86 -14.85 1.51 2.81
N GLY A 87 -15.11 2.70 2.29
CA GLY A 87 -15.16 3.93 3.08
C GLY A 87 -13.87 4.22 3.86
N PRO A 88 -12.71 4.27 3.20
CA PRO A 88 -11.46 4.76 3.81
C PRO A 88 -11.61 6.12 4.49
N PRO A 89 -10.83 6.39 5.55
CA PRO A 89 -10.73 7.73 6.11
C PRO A 89 -10.02 8.68 5.13
N PRO A 90 -10.10 10.01 5.33
CA PRO A 90 -9.30 10.97 4.58
C PRO A 90 -7.81 10.61 4.65
N ALA A 91 -7.15 10.63 3.49
CA ALA A 91 -5.77 10.18 3.34
C ALA A 91 -4.85 11.32 2.92
N LEU A 92 -3.56 11.20 3.24
CA LEU A 92 -2.51 12.07 2.70
C LEU A 92 -2.18 11.63 1.27
N HIS A 93 -2.60 12.41 0.28
CA HIS A 93 -2.34 12.10 -1.13
C HIS A 93 -1.00 12.68 -1.58
N LEU A 94 0.00 11.84 -1.77
CA LEU A 94 1.29 12.22 -2.37
C LEU A 94 1.18 12.43 -3.89
N THR A 95 0.00 12.24 -4.46
CA THR A 95 -0.31 12.58 -5.86
C THR A 95 -0.76 14.02 -6.04
N HIS A 96 -0.95 14.77 -4.95
CA HIS A 96 -1.34 16.17 -5.00
C HIS A 96 -0.11 17.05 -4.81
N GLN A 97 0.11 17.99 -5.73
CA GLN A 97 1.26 18.89 -5.71
C GLN A 97 1.37 19.66 -4.40
N VAL A 98 0.24 20.12 -3.84
CA VAL A 98 0.21 20.84 -2.54
C VAL A 98 0.86 20.06 -1.40
N ASN A 99 0.72 18.72 -1.38
CA ASN A 99 1.33 17.89 -0.34
C ASN A 99 2.81 17.64 -0.63
N LEU A 100 3.20 17.51 -1.91
CA LEU A 100 4.59 17.40 -2.31
C LEU A 100 5.36 18.69 -1.97
N ASP A 101 4.79 19.86 -2.30
CA ASP A 101 5.36 21.16 -1.98
C ASP A 101 5.50 21.37 -0.47
N ALA A 102 4.46 21.04 0.30
CA ALA A 102 4.49 21.16 1.76
C ALA A 102 5.52 20.24 2.44
N LEU A 103 5.89 19.12 1.79
CA LEU A 103 6.91 18.18 2.27
C LEU A 103 8.30 18.45 1.67
N ASP A 104 8.42 19.42 0.75
CA ASP A 104 9.62 19.61 -0.09
C ASP A 104 10.07 18.30 -0.76
N LEU A 105 9.10 17.57 -1.33
CA LEU A 105 9.31 16.27 -1.97
C LEU A 105 9.10 16.34 -3.47
N ASP A 106 9.98 15.62 -4.17
CA ASP A 106 9.84 15.33 -5.59
C ASP A 106 8.86 14.17 -5.82
N ASP A 107 8.08 14.26 -6.90
CA ASP A 107 7.06 13.30 -7.29
C ASP A 107 7.60 11.87 -7.53
N ARG A 108 8.92 11.69 -7.67
CA ARG A 108 9.59 10.38 -7.68
C ARG A 108 9.33 9.55 -6.41
N ILE A 109 8.95 10.18 -5.28
CA ILE A 109 8.52 9.44 -4.07
C ILE A 109 7.36 8.47 -4.37
N ASN A 110 6.53 8.78 -5.37
CA ASN A 110 5.44 7.91 -5.81
C ASN A 110 5.92 6.67 -6.58
N THR A 111 7.13 6.63 -7.12
CA THR A 111 7.58 5.56 -8.02
C THR A 111 8.88 4.86 -7.61
N ALA A 112 9.41 5.17 -6.42
CA ALA A 112 10.61 4.56 -5.82
C ALA A 112 10.62 3.01 -5.94
N ARG A 113 11.79 2.43 -6.25
CA ARG A 113 12.00 1.00 -6.51
C ARG A 113 12.63 0.30 -5.31
N LEU A 114 12.21 -0.94 -5.06
CA LEU A 114 13.00 -1.90 -4.27
C LEU A 114 14.04 -2.63 -5.15
N ASP A 115 13.85 -2.63 -6.46
CA ASP A 115 14.64 -3.44 -7.38
C ASP A 115 15.94 -2.74 -7.80
N ARG A 116 17.04 -3.26 -7.25
CA ARG A 116 18.46 -2.90 -7.46
C ARG A 116 18.93 -1.57 -6.86
N PRO A 117 19.14 -1.52 -5.53
CA PRO A 117 20.32 -0.83 -5.04
C PRO A 117 21.60 -1.48 -5.60
N LEU A 118 22.62 -0.68 -5.91
CA LEU A 118 23.99 -1.20 -5.97
C LEU A 118 24.29 -1.91 -4.63
N PRO A 119 25.11 -2.97 -4.60
CA PRO A 119 25.49 -3.62 -3.34
C PRO A 119 25.94 -2.56 -2.32
N GLY A 120 25.23 -2.44 -1.19
CA GLY A 120 25.53 -1.47 -0.13
C GLY A 120 24.83 -0.09 -0.21
N MET A 121 24.05 0.23 -1.26
CA MET A 121 23.36 1.53 -1.38
C MET A 121 21.87 1.38 -1.67
N GLY A 122 21.03 1.22 -0.63
CA GLY A 122 19.56 1.26 -0.72
C GLY A 122 19.04 2.48 -1.50
N ASP A 123 17.95 2.34 -2.28
CA ASP A 123 17.31 3.46 -3.00
C ASP A 123 17.01 4.61 -2.01
N PRO A 124 17.62 5.80 -2.16
CA PRO A 124 17.39 6.93 -1.27
C PRO A 124 15.92 7.32 -1.14
N LEU A 125 15.11 7.10 -2.18
CA LEU A 125 13.68 7.40 -2.16
C LEU A 125 12.89 6.44 -1.27
N LEU A 126 13.35 5.19 -1.12
CA LEU A 126 12.76 4.28 -0.12
C LEU A 126 13.01 4.81 1.28
N ARG A 127 14.23 5.24 1.57
CA ARG A 127 14.57 5.79 2.88
C ARG A 127 13.72 7.02 3.21
N VAL A 128 13.51 7.90 2.23
CA VAL A 128 12.64 9.06 2.39
C VAL A 128 11.19 8.62 2.64
N GLY A 129 10.66 7.64 1.90
CA GLY A 129 9.30 7.13 2.13
C GLY A 129 9.13 6.50 3.51
N GLN A 130 10.13 5.74 3.95
CA GLN A 130 10.15 5.09 5.26
C GLN A 130 10.21 6.13 6.39
N GLN A 131 11.07 7.14 6.26
CA GLN A 131 11.14 8.27 7.20
C GLN A 131 9.85 9.10 7.21
N LEU A 132 9.18 9.24 6.06
CA LEU A 132 7.91 9.94 5.95
C LEU A 132 6.83 9.20 6.75
N ALA A 133 6.82 7.87 6.74
CA ALA A 133 5.85 7.10 7.51
C ALA A 133 5.96 7.38 9.01
N ASP A 134 7.18 7.40 9.55
CA ASP A 134 7.43 7.79 10.95
C ASP A 134 6.98 9.22 11.23
N ALA A 135 7.33 10.17 10.35
CA ALA A 135 6.96 11.57 10.53
C ALA A 135 5.43 11.76 10.52
N VAL A 136 4.72 11.14 9.57
CA VAL A 136 3.25 11.20 9.50
C VAL A 136 2.60 10.56 10.73
N TYR A 137 3.20 9.49 11.26
CA TYR A 137 2.73 8.87 12.49
C TYR A 137 2.86 9.79 13.70
N ASP A 138 3.97 10.51 13.82
CA ASP A 138 4.19 11.46 14.91
C ASP A 138 3.33 12.74 14.75
N TRP A 139 3.21 13.27 13.53
CA TRP A 139 2.40 14.47 13.22
C TRP A 139 0.90 14.32 13.46
N TRP A 140 0.42 13.08 13.55
CA TRP A 140 -0.97 12.74 13.82
C TRP A 140 -1.15 11.98 15.14
N ASP A 141 -0.22 12.14 16.08
CA ASP A 141 -0.31 11.59 17.44
C ASP A 141 -0.67 10.09 17.42
N THR A 142 0.04 9.29 16.61
CA THR A 142 -0.17 7.85 16.40
C THR A 142 -1.44 7.45 15.63
N THR A 143 -2.30 8.41 15.27
CA THR A 143 -3.52 8.22 14.46
C THR A 143 -3.31 8.61 12.99
N ALA A 144 -2.18 8.16 12.43
CA ALA A 144 -1.74 8.51 11.09
C ALA A 144 -2.84 8.30 10.02
N PRO A 145 -3.12 9.29 9.14
CA PRO A 145 -3.94 9.06 7.97
C PRO A 145 -3.24 8.09 7.02
N PRO A 146 -3.99 7.32 6.21
CA PRO A 146 -3.39 6.54 5.14
C PRO A 146 -2.60 7.45 4.19
N ILE A 147 -1.53 6.91 3.60
CA ILE A 147 -0.72 7.59 2.59
C ILE A 147 -1.09 7.01 1.23
N VAL A 148 -1.61 7.84 0.33
CA VAL A 148 -1.96 7.46 -1.04
C VAL A 148 -0.87 7.89 -2.02
N TYR A 149 -0.48 6.98 -2.89
CA TYR A 149 0.61 7.16 -3.85
C TYR A 149 0.28 6.51 -5.20
N ARG A 150 1.04 6.83 -6.26
CA ARG A 150 0.87 6.15 -7.56
C ARG A 150 1.46 4.75 -7.54
N THR A 151 0.72 3.76 -8.02
CA THR A 151 1.33 2.44 -8.28
C THR A 151 2.09 2.49 -9.60
N ARG A 152 3.20 1.75 -9.67
CA ARG A 152 3.93 1.57 -10.93
C ARG A 152 3.42 0.38 -11.72
N SER A 153 2.93 -0.66 -11.02
CA SER A 153 2.46 -1.89 -11.64
C SER A 153 1.25 -1.64 -12.55
N VAL A 154 0.38 -0.70 -12.19
CA VAL A 154 -0.80 -0.29 -12.96
C VAL A 154 -0.91 1.24 -12.92
N PRO A 155 -0.46 1.99 -13.95
CA PRO A 155 -0.40 3.45 -13.91
C PRO A 155 -1.74 4.15 -13.57
N ALA A 156 -2.87 3.55 -13.95
CA ALA A 156 -4.20 4.06 -13.64
C ALA A 156 -4.62 3.83 -12.17
N ALA A 157 -3.99 2.88 -11.47
CA ALA A 157 -4.31 2.55 -10.09
C ALA A 157 -3.49 3.39 -9.09
N ARG A 158 -3.98 3.44 -7.86
CA ARG A 158 -3.33 4.06 -6.71
C ARG A 158 -3.04 3.01 -5.65
N GLY A 159 -1.96 3.22 -4.91
CA GLY A 159 -1.58 2.44 -3.75
C GLY A 159 -1.91 3.23 -2.49
N MET A 160 -2.20 2.52 -1.42
CA MET A 160 -2.45 3.08 -0.10
C MET A 160 -1.63 2.31 0.92
N ALA A 161 -0.87 3.04 1.72
CA ALA A 161 -0.23 2.55 2.93
C ALA A 161 -1.07 2.99 4.13
N PHE A 162 -1.44 2.08 5.02
CA PHE A 162 -2.34 2.37 6.14
C PHE A 162 -1.93 1.62 7.41
N THR A 163 -2.30 2.19 8.55
CA THR A 163 -2.01 1.69 9.90
C THR A 163 -3.26 1.08 10.54
N ARG A 164 -3.10 0.51 11.74
CA ARG A 164 -4.21 -0.02 12.55
C ARG A 164 -5.29 1.03 12.86
N SER A 165 -4.92 2.31 12.98
CA SER A 165 -5.85 3.39 13.31
C SER A 165 -6.78 3.76 12.15
N SER A 166 -6.57 3.22 10.94
CA SER A 166 -7.43 3.48 9.80
C SER A 166 -8.80 2.81 9.98
N THR A 167 -9.84 3.62 10.11
CA THR A 167 -11.22 3.15 10.26
C THR A 167 -11.90 3.03 8.91
N TRP A 168 -12.53 1.87 8.66
CA TRP A 168 -13.24 1.57 7.41
C TRP A 168 -14.73 1.44 7.69
N ASN A 169 -15.57 1.96 6.79
CA ASN A 169 -17.02 1.81 6.92
C ASN A 169 -17.44 0.34 6.80
N ARG A 170 -16.79 -0.41 5.91
CA ARG A 170 -17.03 -1.83 5.73
C ARG A 170 -15.75 -2.53 5.31
N VAL A 171 -15.57 -3.74 5.83
CA VAL A 171 -14.47 -4.63 5.45
C VAL A 171 -15.08 -5.94 4.98
N SER A 172 -14.66 -6.40 3.80
CA SER A 172 -15.03 -7.71 3.26
C SER A 172 -13.78 -8.58 3.11
N SER A 173 -13.94 -9.88 3.28
CA SER A 173 -12.87 -10.86 3.08
C SER A 173 -13.45 -12.16 2.58
N GLY A 174 -12.89 -12.69 1.49
CA GLY A 174 -13.17 -14.02 0.96
C GLY A 174 -11.86 -14.66 0.51
N LYS A 175 -11.84 -15.99 0.34
CA LYS A 175 -10.66 -16.66 -0.21
C LYS A 175 -10.49 -16.21 -1.66
N LEU A 176 -9.24 -16.08 -2.11
CA LEU A 176 -8.91 -15.63 -3.46
C LEU A 176 -9.51 -16.54 -4.56
N PRO A 177 -9.55 -17.89 -4.41
CA PRO A 177 -10.25 -18.77 -5.36
C PRO A 177 -11.74 -18.46 -5.51
N ASP A 178 -12.38 -17.88 -4.50
CA ASP A 178 -13.83 -17.60 -4.49
C ASP A 178 -14.19 -16.29 -5.22
N ALA A 179 -13.24 -15.68 -5.94
CA ALA A 179 -13.43 -14.43 -6.69
C ALA A 179 -13.39 -14.65 -8.22
N PRO A 180 -14.33 -15.43 -8.80
CA PRO A 180 -14.25 -15.88 -10.20
C PRO A 180 -14.21 -14.73 -11.21
N ALA A 181 -14.95 -13.64 -10.96
CA ALA A 181 -14.94 -12.47 -11.84
C ALA A 181 -13.55 -11.80 -11.93
N LEU A 182 -12.84 -11.73 -10.80
CA LEU A 182 -11.46 -11.25 -10.77
C LEU A 182 -10.54 -12.23 -11.50
N LEU A 183 -10.63 -13.53 -11.19
CA LEU A 183 -9.76 -14.56 -11.77
C LEU A 183 -9.90 -14.64 -13.30
N VAL A 184 -11.13 -14.60 -13.83
CA VAL A 184 -11.39 -14.54 -15.26
C VAL A 184 -10.74 -13.30 -15.87
N SER A 185 -10.96 -12.11 -15.29
CA SER A 185 -10.36 -10.86 -15.78
C SER A 185 -8.82 -10.90 -15.78
N LEU A 186 -8.21 -11.48 -14.75
CA LEU A 186 -6.76 -11.63 -14.64
C LEU A 186 -6.19 -12.44 -15.82
N VAL A 187 -6.86 -13.54 -16.19
CA VAL A 187 -6.46 -14.39 -17.31
C VAL A 187 -6.73 -13.69 -18.65
N THR A 188 -7.95 -13.18 -18.86
CA THR A 188 -8.39 -12.68 -20.18
C THR A 188 -7.81 -11.32 -20.55
N HIS A 189 -7.55 -10.44 -19.57
CA HIS A 189 -7.18 -9.05 -19.83
C HIS A 189 -5.83 -8.64 -19.25
N HIS A 190 -5.26 -9.41 -18.32
CA HIS A 190 -4.05 -9.01 -17.60
C HIS A 190 -2.88 -9.99 -17.74
N GLY A 191 -3.08 -11.10 -18.47
CA GLY A 191 -2.04 -12.06 -18.82
C GLY A 191 -1.51 -12.82 -17.61
N PHE A 192 -2.40 -13.16 -16.67
CA PHE A 192 -2.04 -14.03 -15.55
C PHE A 192 -2.19 -15.51 -15.91
N ASP A 193 -1.27 -16.30 -15.36
CA ASP A 193 -1.38 -17.75 -15.26
C ASP A 193 -2.02 -18.10 -13.91
N VAL A 194 -3.20 -18.70 -13.93
CA VAL A 194 -4.04 -19.04 -12.76
C VAL A 194 -4.36 -20.53 -12.80
N PRO A 195 -4.48 -21.23 -11.65
CA PRO A 195 -4.84 -22.65 -11.65
C PRO A 195 -6.18 -22.88 -12.35
N ARG A 196 -6.22 -23.81 -13.32
CA ARG A 196 -7.43 -24.12 -14.08
C ARG A 196 -8.61 -24.57 -13.22
N THR A 197 -8.34 -25.11 -12.04
CA THR A 197 -9.37 -25.55 -11.09
C THR A 197 -10.11 -24.38 -10.41
N TRP A 198 -9.70 -23.13 -10.63
CA TRP A 198 -10.33 -21.92 -10.07
C TRP A 198 -11.06 -21.08 -11.13
N LEU A 199 -11.12 -21.55 -12.38
CA LEU A 199 -11.80 -20.91 -13.52
C LEU A 199 -13.03 -21.72 -13.91
#